data_AF-A0A7Y2TG26-F1
#
_entry.id   AF-A0A7Y2TG26-F1
#
_cell.length_a   1.000
_cell.length_b   1.000
_cell.length_c   1.000
_cell.angle_alpha   90.00
_cell.angle_beta   90.00
_cell.angle_gamma   90.00
#
_symmetry.space_group_name_H-M   'P 1'
#
loop_
_entity.id
_entity.type
_entity.pdbx_description
1 polymer ?
#
loop_
_entity_poly.entity_id
_entity_poly.type
_entity_poly.pdbx_seq_one_letter_code
_entity_poly.pdbx_strand_id
1 'polypeptide(L)'
;MKFQVIDFTMVQNVDLDENQAKILGTLDKTSSIWNKNIKVALVTDNEKILELIKIYRDSLKETNWVVKTFSDAKDAEEWCNAEKRR
;
A
#
# COMPACT_ATOMS: atom_id res chain seq x y z
N MET A 1 -9.51 5.70 11.62
CA MET A 1 -8.92 5.94 10.28
C MET A 1 -9.39 4.86 9.31
N LYS A 2 -9.57 5.16 8.01
CA LYS A 2 -9.90 4.13 7.00
C LYS A 2 -8.62 3.39 6.59
N PHE A 3 -8.75 2.14 6.18
CA PHE A 3 -7.60 1.36 5.72
C PHE A 3 -7.96 0.42 4.57
N GLN A 4 -6.94 -0.02 3.86
CA GLN A 4 -6.96 -1.06 2.84
C GLN A 4 -5.87 -2.07 3.15
N VAL A 5 -6.19 -3.36 3.03
CA VAL A 5 -5.23 -4.45 3.07
C VAL A 5 -5.24 -5.09 1.69
N ILE A 6 -4.07 -5.17 1.07
CA ILE A 6 -3.89 -5.77 -0.25
C ILE A 6 -2.91 -6.91 -0.08
N ASP A 7 -3.40 -8.12 -0.35
CA ASP A 7 -2.64 -9.35 -0.19
C ASP A 7 -2.15 -9.86 -1.55
N PHE A 8 -0.83 -9.92 -1.71
CA PHE A 8 -0.17 -10.43 -2.90
C PHE A 8 0.56 -11.76 -2.66
N THR A 9 0.38 -12.41 -1.51
CA THR A 9 1.07 -13.67 -1.18
C THR A 9 0.77 -14.81 -2.16
N MET A 10 -0.40 -14.77 -2.81
CA MET A 10 -0.78 -15.73 -3.85
C MET A 10 -0.45 -15.26 -5.28
N VAL A 11 0.18 -14.10 -5.45
CA VAL A 11 0.54 -13.59 -6.78
C VAL A 11 1.83 -14.24 -7.26
N GLN A 12 1.69 -15.11 -8.27
CA GLN A 12 2.83 -15.82 -8.87
C GLN A 12 3.49 -15.03 -10.00
N ASN A 13 2.71 -14.24 -10.74
CA ASN A 13 3.17 -13.46 -11.88
C ASN A 13 2.70 -12.02 -11.76
N VAL A 14 3.60 -11.08 -12.03
CA VAL A 14 3.33 -9.65 -11.97
C VAL A 14 3.71 -9.06 -13.31
N ASP A 15 2.68 -8.75 -14.11
CA ASP A 15 2.79 -7.98 -15.35
C ASP A 15 2.51 -6.51 -15.08
N LEU A 16 3.21 -5.99 -14.06
CA LEU A 16 3.25 -4.57 -13.73
C LEU A 16 4.69 -4.10 -13.85
N ASP A 17 4.88 -2.99 -14.55
CA ASP A 17 6.15 -2.29 -14.65
C ASP A 17 6.17 -1.03 -13.75
N GLU A 18 7.31 -0.35 -13.74
CA GLU A 18 7.50 0.87 -12.95
C GLU A 18 6.54 2.00 -13.36
N ASN A 19 6.20 2.10 -14.65
CA ASN A 19 5.32 3.17 -15.14
C ASN A 19 3.90 2.95 -14.65
N GLN A 20 3.42 1.70 -14.68
CA GLN A 20 2.12 1.33 -14.14
C GLN A 20 2.08 1.57 -12.62
N ALA A 21 3.14 1.25 -11.88
CA ALA A 21 3.23 1.58 -10.45
C ALA A 21 3.15 3.10 -10.16
N LYS A 22 3.81 3.93 -10.97
CA LYS A 22 3.72 5.40 -10.88
C LYS A 22 2.32 5.93 -11.21
N ILE A 23 1.67 5.34 -12.22
CA ILE A 23 0.28 5.69 -12.58
C ILE A 23 -0.65 5.41 -11.40
N LEU A 24 -0.58 4.22 -10.80
CA LEU A 24 -1.36 3.88 -9.60
C LEU A 24 -1.09 4.85 -8.45
N GLY A 25 0.18 5.16 -8.17
CA GLY A 25 0.55 6.12 -7.14
C GLY A 25 0.00 7.52 -7.40
N THR A 26 -0.06 7.95 -8.66
CA THR A 26 -0.64 9.25 -9.06
C THR A 26 -2.15 9.28 -8.86
N LEU A 27 -2.85 8.20 -9.23
CA LEU A 27 -4.31 8.08 -9.03
C LEU A 27 -4.68 8.13 -7.55
N ASP A 28 -3.94 7.43 -6.70
CA ASP A 28 -4.14 7.45 -5.25
C ASP A 28 -3.73 8.79 -4.63
N LYS A 29 -2.66 9.43 -5.13
CA LYS A 29 -2.28 10.79 -4.72
C LYS A 29 -3.43 11.77 -4.96
N THR A 30 -4.08 11.73 -6.14
CA THR A 30 -5.26 12.55 -6.41
C THR A 30 -6.42 12.19 -5.48
N SER A 31 -6.65 10.90 -5.23
CA SER A 31 -7.70 10.43 -4.32
C SER A 31 -7.47 10.87 -2.87
N SER A 32 -6.21 11.08 -2.46
CA SER A 32 -5.84 11.54 -1.12
C SER A 32 -6.36 12.94 -0.77
N ILE A 33 -6.69 13.77 -1.78
CA ILE A 33 -7.29 15.10 -1.59
C ILE A 33 -8.62 14.97 -0.82
N TRP A 34 -9.43 13.97 -1.20
CA TRP A 34 -10.74 13.71 -0.61
C TRP A 34 -10.67 12.70 0.54
N ASN A 35 -9.76 11.73 0.46
CA ASN A 35 -9.57 10.68 1.47
C ASN A 35 -8.28 10.90 2.24
N LYS A 36 -8.16 11.99 3.01
CA LYS A 36 -6.88 12.46 3.54
C LYS A 36 -6.08 11.43 4.35
N ASN A 37 -6.74 10.61 5.18
CA ASN A 37 -6.07 9.74 6.14
C ASN A 37 -6.43 8.28 5.88
N ILE A 38 -5.65 7.61 5.03
CA ILE A 38 -5.80 6.18 4.71
C ILE A 38 -4.50 5.43 5.07
N LYS A 39 -4.65 4.26 5.69
CA LYS A 39 -3.59 3.26 5.81
C LYS A 39 -3.69 2.27 4.65
N VAL A 40 -2.57 1.99 4.01
CA VAL A 40 -2.45 0.94 2.99
C VAL A 40 -1.45 -0.09 3.51
N ALA A 41 -1.95 -1.29 3.81
CA ALA A 41 -1.13 -2.43 4.18
C ALA A 41 -0.98 -3.35 2.97
N LEU A 42 0.26 -3.63 2.58
CA LEU A 42 0.57 -4.49 1.44
C LEU A 42 1.28 -5.75 1.96
N VAL A 43 0.71 -6.92 1.71
CA VAL A 43 1.24 -8.20 2.19
C VAL A 43 1.92 -8.92 1.04
N THR A 44 3.22 -9.13 1.13
CA THR A 44 4.00 -9.83 0.10
C THR A 44 5.38 -10.21 0.62
N ASP A 45 5.90 -11.34 0.13
CA ASP A 45 7.30 -11.75 0.25
C ASP A 45 8.04 -11.66 -1.12
N ASN A 46 7.33 -11.30 -2.18
CA ASN A 46 7.87 -11.24 -3.53
C ASN A 46 8.69 -9.96 -3.75
N GLU A 47 10.00 -10.11 -3.97
CA GLU A 47 10.95 -8.99 -4.16
C GLU A 47 10.56 -8.04 -5.30
N LYS A 48 10.08 -8.57 -6.43
CA LYS A 48 9.62 -7.74 -7.56
C LYS A 48 8.44 -6.86 -7.17
N ILE A 49 7.50 -7.40 -6.39
CA ILE A 49 6.36 -6.63 -5.88
C ILE A 49 6.83 -5.57 -4.89
N LEU A 50 7.80 -5.89 -4.02
CA LEU A 50 8.37 -4.93 -3.07
C LEU A 50 9.02 -3.73 -3.77
N GLU A 51 9.71 -3.96 -4.90
CA GLU A 51 10.28 -2.88 -5.72
C GLU A 51 9.18 -1.96 -6.29
N LEU A 52 8.12 -2.53 -6.85
CA LEU A 52 6.98 -1.76 -7.37
C LEU A 52 6.26 -0.98 -6.25
N ILE A 53 6.11 -1.59 -5.08
CA ILE A 53 5.52 -0.93 -3.90
C ILE A 53 6.37 0.26 -3.47
N LYS A 54 7.70 0.17 -3.55
CA LYS A 54 8.58 1.31 -3.22
C LYS A 54 8.30 2.50 -4.13
N ILE A 55 8.15 2.27 -5.44
CA ILE A 55 7.83 3.30 -6.43
C ILE A 55 6.44 3.91 -6.17
N TYR A 56 5.45 3.06 -5.90
CA TYR A 56 4.11 3.49 -5.50
C TYR A 56 4.13 4.35 -4.24
N ARG A 57 4.80 3.88 -3.18
CA ARG A 57 4.94 4.60 -1.90
C ARG A 57 5.63 5.95 -2.07
N ASP A 58 6.66 6.01 -2.92
CA ASP A 58 7.39 7.25 -3.18
C ASP A 58 6.48 8.33 -3.80
N SER A 59 5.50 7.91 -4.60
CA SER A 59 4.50 8.81 -5.21
C SER A 59 3.53 9.40 -4.17
N LEU A 60 3.39 8.77 -2.99
CA LEU A 60 2.47 9.18 -1.93
C LEU A 60 3.15 9.95 -0.78
N LYS A 61 4.47 10.19 -0.84
CA LYS A 61 5.23 10.87 0.24
C LYS A 61 4.71 12.25 0.65
N GLU A 62 4.06 12.96 -0.27
CA GLU A 62 3.50 14.30 -0.03
C GLU A 62 2.04 14.27 0.47
N THR A 63 1.51 13.07 0.74
CA THR A 63 0.14 12.88 1.23
C THR A 63 0.16 12.45 2.70
N ASN A 64 -1.00 12.45 3.34
CA ASN A 64 -1.17 11.90 4.68
C ASN A 64 -1.48 10.38 4.68
N TRP A 65 -1.36 9.71 3.53
CA TRP A 65 -1.51 8.26 3.46
C TRP A 65 -0.28 7.58 4.04
N VAL A 66 -0.51 6.50 4.80
CA VAL A 66 0.56 5.70 5.38
C VAL A 66 0.57 4.35 4.69
N VAL A 67 1.66 4.07 3.99
CA VAL A 67 1.87 2.80 3.29
C VAL A 67 2.90 1.96 4.02
N LYS A 68 2.58 0.70 4.31
CA LYS A 68 3.50 -0.24 4.96
C LYS A 68 3.39 -1.63 4.35
N THR A 69 4.52 -2.29 4.23
CA THR A 69 4.61 -3.69 3.77
C THR A 69 4.70 -4.64 4.94
N PHE A 70 4.17 -5.85 4.75
CA PHE A 70 4.15 -6.94 5.72
C PHE A 70 4.43 -8.26 5.01
N SER A 71 5.02 -9.22 5.71
CA SER A 71 5.19 -10.59 5.22
C SER A 71 3.99 -11.49 5.56
N ASP A 72 3.12 -11.05 6.46
CA ASP A 72 1.98 -11.82 6.96
C ASP A 72 0.72 -10.93 7.08
N ALA A 73 -0.42 -11.51 6.73
CA ALA A 73 -1.70 -10.80 6.71
C ALA A 73 -2.19 -10.42 8.11
N LYS A 74 -1.89 -11.23 9.13
CA LYS A 74 -2.30 -10.95 10.52
C LYS A 74 -1.62 -9.69 11.04
N ASP A 75 -0.32 -9.54 10.81
CA ASP A 75 0.43 -8.34 11.23
C ASP A 75 -0.09 -7.06 10.53
N ALA A 76 -0.45 -7.18 9.25
CA ALA A 76 -1.07 -6.10 8.48
C ALA A 76 -2.42 -5.68 9.08
N GLU A 77 -3.28 -6.66 9.42
CA GLU A 77 -4.58 -6.42 10.04
C GLU A 77 -4.46 -5.82 11.44
N GLU A 78 -3.54 -6.31 12.27
CA GLU A 78 -3.29 -5.79 13.61
C GLU A 78 -2.86 -4.32 13.55
N TRP A 79 -1.95 -3.98 12.63
CA TRP A 79 -1.50 -2.60 12.41
C TRP A 79 -2.63 -1.67 11.94
N CYS A 80 -3.49 -2.16 11.04
CA CYS A 80 -4.66 -1.42 10.57
C CYS A 80 -5.67 -1.14 11.70
N ASN A 81 -5.84 -2.09 12.62
CA ASN A 81 -6.80 -1.98 13.73
C ASN A 81 -6.25 -1.30 14.99
N ALA A 82 -4.93 -1.15 15.15
CA ALA A 82 -4.29 -0.59 16.35
C ALA A 82 -4.79 0.82 16.73
N GLU A 83 -5.27 1.62 15.77
CA GLU A 83 -5.81 2.96 16.01
C GLU A 83 -7.30 3.01 16.39
N LYS A 84 -8.04 1.89 16.34
CA LYS A 84 -9.43 1.86 16.80
C LYS A 84 -9.55 1.82 18.35
N ARG A 85 -8.44 1.72 19.08
CA ARG A 85 -8.40 1.53 20.54
C ARG A 85 -8.11 2.79 21.36
N ARG A 86 -8.29 3.99 20.79
CA ARG A 86 -8.26 5.28 21.50
C ARG A 86 -9.51 6.08 21.13
#